data_AF-A0A031LKX1-F1
#
_entry.id   AF-A0A031LKX1-F1
#
_cell.length_a   1.000
_cell.length_b   1.000
_cell.length_c   1.000
_cell.angle_alpha   90.00
_cell.angle_beta   90.00
_cell.angle_gamma   90.00
#
_symmetry.space_group_name_H-M   'P 1'
#
loop_
_entity.id
_entity.type
_entity.pdbx_description
1 polymer ?
#
loop_
_entity_poly.entity_id
_entity_poly.type
_entity_poly.pdbx_seq_one_letter_code
_entity_poly.pdbx_strand_id
1 'polypeptide(L)'
;MIIFYAIGEKDRAKELVRIITKTRWKTISKHAVKISSSSIGPTIVIFKPTLSGLAVAMWLKNKAEELGMAASVGWFTPITKVPEQIDDAINTDLNKILMKKLEVPWSPS
;
A
#
# COMPACT_ATOMS: atom_id res chain seq x y z
N MET A 1 -2.23 -1.63 -12.82
CA MET A 1 -1.37 -2.03 -11.69
C MET A 1 -1.35 -0.89 -10.70
N ILE A 2 -1.40 -1.20 -9.41
CA ILE A 2 -1.43 -0.17 -8.35
C ILE A 2 0.00 0.11 -7.94
N ILE A 3 0.36 1.39 -7.86
CA ILE A 3 1.70 1.81 -7.50
C ILE A 3 1.61 2.62 -6.22
N PHE A 4 2.16 2.09 -5.14
CA PHE A 4 2.47 2.87 -3.96
C PHE A 4 3.86 3.49 -4.13
N TYR A 5 3.97 4.78 -3.83
CA TYR A 5 5.22 5.53 -3.80
C TYR A 5 5.28 6.35 -2.52
N ALA A 6 6.43 6.33 -1.84
CA ALA A 6 6.69 7.22 -0.72
C ALA A 6 8.15 7.69 -0.69
N ILE A 7 8.36 8.94 -0.27
CA ILE A 7 9.68 9.55 -0.07
C ILE A 7 9.68 10.42 1.18
N GLY A 8 10.81 10.43 1.89
CA GLY A 8 10.98 11.21 3.11
C GLY A 8 12.41 11.13 3.63
N GLU A 9 12.65 11.79 4.76
CA GLU A 9 13.94 11.77 5.44
C GLU A 9 14.38 10.34 5.79
N LYS A 10 15.70 10.12 5.85
CA LYS A 10 16.33 8.81 6.03
C LYS A 10 15.74 8.00 7.19
N ASP A 11 15.50 8.60 8.34
CA ASP A 11 15.02 7.85 9.52
C ASP A 11 13.55 7.43 9.39
N ARG A 12 12.70 8.26 8.76
CA ARG A 12 11.32 7.92 8.42
C ARG A 12 11.28 6.81 7.36
N ALA A 13 12.14 6.92 6.34
CA ALA A 13 12.26 5.92 5.28
C ALA A 13 12.72 4.56 5.83
N LYS A 14 13.67 4.53 6.77
CA LYS A 14 14.07 3.29 7.46
C LYS A 14 12.90 2.63 8.19
N GLU A 15 12.08 3.41 8.88
CA GLU A 15 10.93 2.85 9.62
C GLU A 15 9.87 2.30 8.66
N LEU A 16 9.58 2.99 7.56
CA LEU A 16 8.70 2.45 6.51
C LEU A 16 9.25 1.15 5.92
N VAL A 17 10.55 1.08 5.62
CA VAL A 17 11.22 -0.15 5.17
C VAL A 17 11.07 -1.27 6.20
N ARG A 18 11.22 -0.96 7.50
CA ARG A 18 11.01 -1.93 8.59
C ARG A 18 9.57 -2.43 8.63
N ILE A 19 8.58 -1.56 8.48
CA ILE A 19 7.16 -1.95 8.41
C ILE A 19 6.94 -2.92 7.26
N ILE A 20 7.47 -2.60 6.07
CA ILE A 20 7.29 -3.40 4.85
C ILE A 20 7.99 -4.76 4.96
N THR A 21 9.26 -4.78 5.39
CA THR A 21 10.13 -5.96 5.30
C THR A 21 10.12 -6.84 6.55
N LYS A 22 9.77 -6.30 7.72
CA LYS A 22 9.78 -7.03 8.99
C LYS A 22 8.40 -7.17 9.61
N THR A 23 7.66 -6.07 9.76
CA THR A 23 6.40 -6.08 10.53
C THR A 23 5.23 -6.66 9.73
N ARG A 24 5.11 -6.32 8.45
CA ARG A 24 3.95 -6.65 7.59
C ARG A 24 4.32 -7.38 6.30
N TRP A 25 5.50 -7.99 6.25
CA TRP A 25 6.03 -8.68 5.07
C TRP A 25 5.03 -9.66 4.46
N LYS A 26 4.46 -10.57 5.26
CA LYS A 26 3.54 -11.61 4.76
C LYS A 26 2.28 -11.02 4.12
N THR A 27 1.75 -9.94 4.70
CA THR A 27 0.56 -9.25 4.17
C THR A 27 0.90 -8.53 2.87
N ILE A 28 2.00 -7.77 2.85
CA ILE A 28 2.36 -6.95 1.68
C ILE A 28 2.82 -7.82 0.50
N SER A 29 3.72 -8.77 0.74
CA SER A 29 4.30 -9.64 -0.31
C SER A 29 3.26 -10.52 -1.01
N LYS A 30 2.19 -10.93 -0.33
CA LYS A 30 1.10 -11.71 -0.95
C LYS A 30 0.41 -10.96 -2.09
N HIS A 31 0.23 -9.66 -1.92
CA HIS A 31 -0.50 -8.80 -2.85
C HIS A 31 0.41 -8.00 -3.78
N ALA A 32 1.70 -7.87 -3.43
CA ALA A 32 2.69 -7.20 -4.24
C ALA A 32 3.13 -8.04 -5.46
N VAL A 33 3.40 -7.35 -6.56
CA VAL A 33 4.11 -7.87 -7.73
C VAL A 33 5.60 -7.53 -7.62
N LYS A 34 5.93 -6.33 -7.13
CA LYS A 34 7.30 -5.88 -6.94
C LYS A 34 7.40 -4.97 -5.71
N ILE A 35 8.42 -5.18 -4.89
CA ILE A 35 8.75 -4.32 -3.76
C ILE A 35 10.16 -3.77 -4.01
N SER A 36 10.28 -2.46 -4.07
CA SER A 36 11.55 -1.75 -4.14
C SER A 36 11.57 -0.73 -3.02
N SER A 37 12.12 -1.12 -1.86
CA SER A 37 12.15 -0.27 -0.67
C SER A 37 13.58 0.18 -0.40
N SER A 38 13.77 1.47 -0.12
CA SER A 38 15.07 2.06 0.18
C SER A 38 14.98 2.92 1.43
N SER A 39 16.03 2.88 2.26
CA SER A 39 16.17 3.75 3.43
C SER A 39 16.80 5.11 3.10
N ILE A 40 17.21 5.32 1.85
CA ILE A 40 17.94 6.52 1.38
C ILE A 40 17.23 7.16 0.17
N GLY A 41 16.41 6.39 -0.54
CA GLY A 41 15.66 6.84 -1.71
C GLY A 41 14.16 6.53 -1.60
N PRO A 42 13.40 6.68 -2.69
CA PRO A 42 11.98 6.40 -2.68
C PRO A 42 11.71 4.92 -2.41
N THR A 43 10.61 4.66 -1.71
CA THR A 43 10.03 3.33 -1.58
C THR A 43 8.89 3.20 -2.58
N ILE A 44 8.96 2.18 -3.43
CA ILE A 44 7.99 1.88 -4.48
C ILE A 44 7.50 0.44 -4.32
N VAL A 45 6.19 0.26 -4.26
CA VAL A 45 5.57 -1.07 -4.25
C VAL A 45 4.51 -1.14 -5.33
N ILE A 46 4.62 -2.13 -6.21
CA ILE A 46 3.64 -2.42 -7.25
C ILE A 46 2.76 -3.56 -6.77
N PHE A 47 1.45 -3.37 -6.75
CA PHE A 47 0.48 -4.39 -6.35
C PHE A 47 -0.32 -4.93 -7.54
N LYS A 48 -0.85 -6.13 -7.34
CA LYS A 48 -1.82 -6.76 -8.24
C LYS A 48 -3.03 -5.84 -8.44
N PRO A 49 -3.66 -5.87 -9.62
CA PRO A 49 -4.84 -5.07 -9.94
C PRO A 49 -6.11 -5.61 -9.24
N THR A 50 -6.12 -5.66 -7.92
CA THR A 50 -7.23 -6.19 -7.10
C THR A 50 -7.62 -5.19 -6.01
N LEU A 51 -8.85 -5.30 -5.47
CA LEU A 51 -9.26 -4.49 -4.33
C LEU A 51 -8.35 -4.69 -3.11
N SER A 52 -7.91 -5.93 -2.87
CA SER A 52 -6.94 -6.23 -1.81
C SER A 52 -5.60 -5.56 -2.06
N GLY A 53 -5.13 -5.50 -3.30
CA GLY A 53 -3.94 -4.73 -3.66
C GLY A 53 -4.12 -3.24 -3.36
N LEU A 54 -5.31 -2.69 -3.65
CA LEU A 54 -5.64 -1.29 -3.39
C LEU A 54 -5.67 -1.00 -1.89
N ALA A 55 -6.30 -1.87 -1.11
CA ALA A 55 -6.35 -1.74 0.35
C ALA A 55 -4.95 -1.73 0.96
N VAL A 56 -4.05 -2.63 0.55
CA VAL A 56 -2.67 -2.63 1.05
C VAL A 56 -1.92 -1.36 0.63
N ALA A 57 -2.09 -0.89 -0.61
CA ALA A 57 -1.44 0.32 -1.09
C ALA A 57 -1.90 1.56 -0.32
N MET A 58 -3.21 1.70 -0.10
CA MET A 58 -3.79 2.80 0.67
C MET A 58 -3.41 2.74 2.15
N TRP A 59 -3.38 1.55 2.76
CA TRP A 59 -2.89 1.36 4.12
C TRP A 59 -1.42 1.77 4.26
N LEU A 60 -0.56 1.41 3.28
CA LEU A 60 0.84 1.85 3.26
C LEU A 60 0.99 3.36 3.09
N LYS A 61 0.12 3.98 2.29
CA LYS A 61 0.05 5.44 2.15
C LYS A 61 -0.22 6.09 3.51
N ASN A 62 -1.26 5.66 4.22
CA ASN A 62 -1.58 6.20 5.54
C ASN A 62 -0.41 6.02 6.52
N LYS A 63 0.26 4.86 6.52
CA LYS A 63 1.44 4.63 7.37
C LYS A 63 2.62 5.52 7.01
N ALA A 64 2.87 5.77 5.73
CA ALA A 64 3.91 6.69 5.30
C ALA A 64 3.58 8.14 5.69
N GLU A 65 2.32 8.56 5.55
CA GLU A 65 1.85 9.89 5.95
C GLU A 65 1.89 10.08 7.47
N GLU A 66 1.54 9.06 8.27
CA GLU A 66 1.71 9.04 9.73
C GLU A 66 3.18 9.23 10.15
N LEU A 67 4.12 8.67 9.37
CA LEU A 67 5.56 8.88 9.56
C LEU A 67 6.04 10.26 9.06
N GLY A 68 5.14 11.11 8.54
CA GLY A 68 5.46 12.42 7.98
C GLY A 68 6.21 12.34 6.65
N MET A 69 6.00 11.29 5.86
CA MET A 69 6.55 11.15 4.51
C MET A 69 5.55 11.65 3.46
N ALA A 70 6.05 12.10 2.31
CA ALA A 70 5.20 12.34 1.14
C ALA A 70 4.89 10.99 0.48
N ALA A 71 3.62 10.65 0.33
CA ALA A 71 3.19 9.37 -0.24
C ALA A 71 2.05 9.54 -1.24
N SER A 72 2.00 8.62 -2.20
CA SER A 72 0.95 8.57 -3.22
C SER A 72 0.63 7.13 -3.59
N VAL A 73 -0.61 6.93 -4.01
CA VAL A 73 -1.07 5.69 -4.64
C VAL A 73 -1.57 6.04 -6.02
N GLY A 74 -0.94 5.48 -7.03
CA GLY A 74 -1.23 5.73 -8.44
C GLY A 74 -1.74 4.50 -9.16
N TRP A 75 -2.43 4.76 -10.26
CA TRP A 75 -2.76 3.80 -11.31
C TRP A 75 -2.51 4.48 -12.67
N PHE A 76 -2.63 3.73 -13.78
CA PHE A 76 -2.52 4.29 -15.13
C PHE A 76 -3.56 5.38 -15.42
N THR A 77 -4.73 5.27 -14.79
CA THR A 77 -5.81 6.26 -14.79
C THR A 77 -5.92 6.87 -13.39
N PRO A 78 -6.30 8.15 -13.26
CA PRO A 78 -6.50 8.78 -11.95
C PRO A 78 -7.52 8.00 -11.11
N ILE A 79 -7.22 7.78 -9.83
CA ILE A 79 -8.16 7.19 -8.88
C ILE A 79 -9.02 8.33 -8.34
N THR A 80 -10.21 8.50 -8.91
CA THR A 80 -11.15 9.57 -8.52
C THR A 80 -11.99 9.20 -7.29
N LYS A 81 -12.28 7.90 -7.12
CA LYS A 81 -13.04 7.37 -5.99
C LYS A 81 -12.47 6.05 -5.52
N VAL A 82 -12.21 5.95 -4.21
CA VAL A 82 -11.84 4.71 -3.54
C VAL A 82 -13.13 4.00 -3.10
N PRO A 83 -13.31 2.69 -3.37
CA PRO A 83 -14.49 1.96 -2.89
C PRO A 83 -14.55 1.89 -1.36
N GLU A 84 -15.73 2.06 -0.76
CA GLU A 84 -15.93 2.14 0.72
C GLU A 84 -15.39 0.91 1.48
N GLN A 85 -15.51 -0.28 0.91
CA GLN A 85 -14.96 -1.52 1.47
C GLN A 85 -13.43 -1.52 1.67
N ILE A 86 -12.72 -0.58 1.03
CA ILE A 86 -11.29 -0.36 1.24
C ILE A 86 -11.06 0.35 2.57
N ASP A 87 -11.90 1.32 2.92
CA ASP A 87 -11.78 2.06 4.18
C ASP A 87 -11.99 1.12 5.38
N ASP A 88 -12.96 0.21 5.30
CA ASP A 88 -13.17 -0.84 6.30
C ASP A 88 -11.93 -1.73 6.47
N ALA A 89 -11.28 -2.10 5.36
CA ALA A 89 -10.06 -2.91 5.40
C ALA A 89 -8.89 -2.16 6.02
N ILE A 90 -8.76 -0.85 5.76
CA ILE A 90 -7.71 -0.01 6.35
C ILE A 90 -7.95 0.16 7.86
N ASN A 91 -9.18 0.49 8.26
CA ASN A 91 -9.56 0.74 9.66
C ASN A 91 -9.44 -0.51 10.54
N THR A 92 -9.58 -1.70 9.94
CA THR A 92 -9.39 -2.99 10.62
C THR A 92 -7.97 -3.54 10.48
N ASP A 93 -7.02 -2.71 10.04
CA ASP A 93 -5.61 -3.05 9.89
C ASP A 93 -5.37 -4.29 9.01
N LEU A 94 -6.08 -4.31 7.87
CA LEU A 94 -6.04 -5.34 6.83
C LEU A 94 -6.46 -6.72 7.35
N ASN A 95 -7.60 -6.78 8.05
CA ASN A 95 -8.15 -8.02 8.59
C ASN A 95 -8.21 -9.14 7.54
N LYS A 96 -7.70 -10.33 7.90
CA LYS A 96 -7.54 -11.47 6.99
C LYS A 96 -8.83 -11.90 6.28
N ILE A 97 -9.98 -11.87 6.97
CA ILE A 97 -11.26 -12.30 6.40
C ILE A 97 -11.73 -11.30 5.36
N LEU A 98 -11.66 -10.00 5.67
CA LEU A 98 -12.01 -8.93 4.74
C LEU A 98 -11.08 -8.93 3.52
N MET A 99 -9.77 -9.04 3.73
CA MET A 99 -8.79 -9.07 2.66
C MET A 99 -9.00 -10.23 1.67
N LYS A 100 -9.50 -11.38 2.15
CA LYS A 100 -9.85 -12.51 1.29
C LYS A 100 -11.08 -12.20 0.41
N LYS A 101 -12.07 -11.50 0.93
CA LYS A 101 -13.24 -11.04 0.15
C LYS A 101 -12.85 -10.01 -0.91
N LEU A 102 -11.83 -9.20 -0.62
CA LEU A 102 -11.29 -8.20 -1.53
C LEU A 102 -10.31 -8.79 -2.59
N GLU A 103 -10.13 -10.11 -2.65
CA GLU A 103 -9.27 -10.77 -3.65
C GLU A 103 -9.97 -10.89 -5.02
N VAL A 104 -10.57 -9.78 -5.47
CA VAL A 104 -11.26 -9.64 -6.77
C VAL A 104 -10.56 -8.57 -7.62
N PRO A 105 -10.54 -8.71 -8.96
CA PRO A 105 -9.97 -7.72 -9.86
C PRO A 105 -10.59 -6.33 -9.69
N TRP A 106 -9.77 -5.29 -9.81
CA TRP A 106 -10.21 -3.90 -9.73
C TRP A 106 -9.39 -3.00 -10.64
N SER A 107 -10.07 -2.00 -11.20
CA SER A 107 -9.49 -0.87 -11.90
C SER A 107 -10.28 0.40 -11.57
N PRO A 108 -9.65 1.58 -11.59
CA PRO A 108 -10.37 2.85 -11.52
C PRO A 108 -11.31 2.98 -12.73
N SER A 109 -12.50 3.52 -12.51
CA SER A 109 -13.50 3.84 -13.54
C SER A 109 -13.30 5.25 -14.08
#